data_AF-A0A2W2JAK8-F1
#
_entry.id   AF-A0A2W2JAK8-F1
#
_cell.length_a   1.000
_cell.length_b   1.000
_cell.length_c   1.000
_cell.angle_alpha   90.00
_cell.angle_beta   90.00
_cell.angle_gamma   90.00
#
_symmetry.space_group_name_H-M   'P 1'
#
loop_
_entity.id
_entity.type
_entity.pdbx_description
1 polymer ?
#
loop_
_entity_poly.entity_id
_entity_poly.type
_entity_poly.pdbx_seq_one_letter_code
_entity_poly.pdbx_strand_id
1 'polypeptide(L)'
;MEKLTERMDAFSDAVIAIIITIMVLELPIPKHDLFSEYMQFGKAVGIFFISFCFVANIWYQHSMLFNDAKTMNDHIFIREFIFLAFLSLMPIFTKIITYDTNRTTVLAYGVLNIIVNGLFVRLS
;
A
#
# COMPACT_ATOMS: atom_id res chain seq x y z
N MET A 1 9.42 -21.91 -16.84
CA MET A 1 8.43 -21.24 -15.95
C MET A 1 9.12 -20.48 -14.83
N GLU A 2 10.19 -21.01 -14.24
CA GLU A 2 11.05 -20.34 -13.22
C GLU A 2 11.45 -18.90 -13.58
N LYS A 3 11.97 -18.66 -14.79
CA LYS A 3 12.33 -17.30 -15.27
C LYS A 3 11.15 -16.32 -15.34
N LEU A 4 9.91 -16.78 -15.50
CA LEU A 4 8.73 -15.91 -15.51
C LEU A 4 8.34 -15.50 -14.09
N THR A 5 8.48 -16.42 -13.14
CA THR A 5 8.28 -16.19 -11.70
C THR A 5 9.25 -15.15 -11.16
N GLU A 6 10.55 -15.31 -11.41
CA GLU A 6 11.57 -14.33 -10.99
C GLU A 6 11.31 -12.93 -11.56
N ARG A 7 10.89 -12.85 -12.83
CA ARG A 7 10.56 -11.56 -13.47
C ARG A 7 9.32 -10.92 -12.88
N MET A 8 8.32 -11.71 -12.50
CA MET A 8 7.12 -11.20 -11.86
C MET A 8 7.43 -10.68 -10.46
N ASP A 9 8.20 -11.43 -9.68
CA ASP A 9 8.61 -11.04 -8.33
C ASP A 9 9.35 -9.70 -8.34
N ALA A 10 10.38 -9.59 -9.20
CA ALA A 10 11.11 -8.34 -9.39
C ALA A 10 10.22 -7.18 -9.87
N PHE A 11 9.17 -7.47 -10.66
CA PHE A 11 8.20 -6.47 -11.08
C PHE A 11 7.31 -6.01 -9.92
N SER A 12 6.77 -6.95 -9.13
CA SER A 12 5.94 -6.64 -7.96
C SER A 12 6.72 -5.82 -6.92
N ASP A 13 7.95 -6.23 -6.62
CA ASP A 13 8.87 -5.48 -5.74
C ASP A 13 9.08 -4.03 -6.21
N ALA A 14 9.35 -3.83 -7.50
CA ALA A 14 9.52 -2.50 -8.06
C ALA A 14 8.25 -1.65 -7.93
N VAL A 15 7.07 -2.23 -8.16
CA VAL A 15 5.78 -1.54 -8.01
C VAL A 15 5.52 -1.17 -6.55
N ILE A 16 5.75 -2.10 -5.61
CA ILE A 16 5.53 -1.85 -4.18
C ILE A 16 6.48 -0.76 -3.67
N ALA A 17 7.76 -0.78 -4.09
CA ALA A 17 8.72 0.27 -3.75
C ALA A 17 8.29 1.66 -4.26
N ILE A 18 7.75 1.74 -5.47
CA ILE A 18 7.18 2.98 -6.02
C ILE A 18 5.96 3.43 -5.19
N ILE A 19 5.06 2.53 -4.83
CA ILE A 19 3.88 2.86 -4.01
C ILE A 19 4.32 3.48 -2.69
N ILE A 20 5.23 2.82 -1.97
CA ILE A 20 5.74 3.29 -0.67
C ILE A 20 6.35 4.70 -0.77
N THR A 21 7.11 4.98 -1.84
CA THR A 21 7.75 6.28 -2.03
C THR A 21 6.77 7.37 -2.47
N ILE A 22 5.75 7.06 -3.27
CA ILE A 22 4.72 8.03 -3.68
C ILE A 22 3.84 8.44 -2.49
N MET A 23 3.61 7.55 -1.51
CA MET A 23 2.79 7.86 -0.34
C MET A 23 3.24 9.12 0.41
N VAL A 24 4.54 9.41 0.46
CA VAL A 24 5.04 10.61 1.16
C VAL A 24 4.67 11.90 0.43
N LEU A 25 4.50 11.83 -0.90
CA LEU A 25 4.13 12.98 -1.74
C LEU A 25 2.68 13.41 -1.51
N GLU A 26 1.87 12.56 -0.91
CA GLU A 26 0.46 12.84 -0.62
C GLU A 26 0.25 13.56 0.72
N LEU A 27 1.32 13.78 1.50
CA LEU A 27 1.23 14.52 2.75
C LEU A 27 0.85 16.00 2.50
N PRO A 28 -0.15 16.53 3.22
CA PRO A 28 -0.55 17.92 3.07
C PRO A 28 0.55 18.85 3.60
N ILE A 29 1.00 19.80 2.80
CA ILE A 29 1.99 20.81 3.23
C ILE A 29 1.22 22.00 3.86
N PRO A 30 1.59 22.44 5.09
CA PRO A 30 1.05 23.66 5.68
C PRO A 30 1.21 24.86 4.75
N LYS A 31 0.16 25.66 4.57
CA LYS A 31 0.16 26.81 3.65
C LYS A 31 0.36 28.12 4.37
N HIS A 32 -0.01 28.17 5.65
CA HIS A 32 0.08 29.37 6.47
C HIS A 32 0.88 29.09 7.75
N ASP A 33 1.52 30.12 8.28
CA ASP A 33 2.26 30.06 9.54
C ASP A 33 1.31 30.13 10.74
N LEU A 34 0.52 29.06 10.90
CA LEU A 34 -0.47 28.89 11.94
C LEU A 34 -0.14 27.61 12.70
N PHE A 35 -0.01 27.71 14.04
CA PHE A 35 0.28 26.55 14.90
C PHE A 35 -0.70 25.39 14.69
N SER A 36 -1.97 25.69 14.39
CA SER A 36 -2.98 24.68 14.08
C SER A 36 -2.68 23.88 12.81
N GLU A 37 -2.06 24.48 11.79
CA GLU A 37 -1.69 23.78 10.55
C GLU A 37 -0.53 22.82 10.77
N TYR A 38 0.48 23.21 11.56
CA TYR A 38 1.57 22.31 11.95
C TYR A 38 1.10 21.13 12.79
N MET A 39 0.13 21.35 13.69
CA MET A 39 -0.50 20.27 14.46
C MET A 39 -1.26 19.29 13.56
N GLN A 40 -1.99 19.79 12.54
CA GLN A 40 -2.66 18.94 11.55
C GLN A 40 -1.65 18.16 10.70
N PHE A 41 -0.56 18.79 10.29
CA PHE A 41 0.54 18.12 9.57
C PHE A 41 1.15 16.99 10.40
N GLY A 42 1.41 17.21 11.70
CA GLY A 42 1.89 16.16 12.59
C GLY A 42 0.95 14.94 12.64
N LYS A 43 -0.38 15.17 12.66
CA LYS A 43 -1.37 14.08 12.57
C LYS A 43 -1.30 13.37 11.22
N ALA A 44 -1.16 14.12 10.12
CA ALA A 44 -1.05 13.55 8.78
C ALA A 44 0.21 12.67 8.63
N VAL A 45 1.35 13.11 9.19
CA VAL A 45 2.58 12.31 9.26
C VAL A 45 2.36 11.01 10.04
N GLY A 46 1.63 11.05 11.15
CA GLY A 46 1.28 9.85 11.92
C GLY A 46 0.45 8.85 11.12
N ILE A 47 -0.56 9.33 10.40
CA ILE A 47 -1.40 8.48 9.53
C ILE A 47 -0.56 7.90 8.39
N PHE A 48 0.25 8.72 7.72
CA PHE A 48 1.19 8.27 6.69
C PHE A 48 2.12 7.17 7.22
N PHE A 49 2.68 7.33 8.42
CA PHE A 49 3.61 6.35 8.99
C PHE A 49 2.93 4.99 9.25
N ILE A 50 1.69 5.00 9.74
CA ILE A 50 0.89 3.78 9.91
C ILE A 50 0.67 3.10 8.55
N SER A 51 0.29 3.87 7.54
CA SER A 51 0.07 3.35 6.18
C SER A 51 1.37 2.86 5.53
N PHE A 52 2.49 3.54 5.76
CA PHE A 52 3.83 3.13 5.32
C PHE A 52 4.21 1.78 5.93
N CYS A 53 4.08 1.63 7.26
CA CYS A 53 4.36 0.36 7.93
C CYS A 53 3.46 -0.77 7.43
N PHE A 54 2.20 -0.48 7.11
CA PHE A 54 1.30 -1.46 6.53
C PHE A 54 1.79 -1.96 5.17
N VAL A 55 2.10 -1.07 4.23
CA VAL A 55 2.58 -1.46 2.89
C VAL A 55 3.96 -2.14 2.98
N ALA A 56 4.84 -1.68 3.87
CA ALA A 56 6.13 -2.30 4.11
C ALA A 56 5.99 -3.73 4.70
N ASN A 57 5.02 -3.95 5.59
CA ASN A 57 4.72 -5.29 6.11
C ASN A 57 4.17 -6.20 5.00
N ILE A 58 3.30 -5.69 4.13
CA ILE A 58 2.81 -6.43 2.96
C ILE A 58 3.97 -6.82 2.04
N TRP A 59 4.90 -5.90 1.76
CA TRP A 59 6.12 -6.19 1.01
C TRP A 59 6.94 -7.30 1.68
N TYR A 60 7.19 -7.20 2.99
CA TYR A 60 7.95 -8.20 3.73
C TYR A 60 7.33 -9.60 3.63
N GLN A 61 6.01 -9.69 3.77
CA GLN A 61 5.29 -10.96 3.63
C GLN A 61 5.34 -11.48 2.18
N HIS A 62 5.22 -10.59 1.18
CA HIS A 62 5.36 -10.93 -0.23
C HIS A 62 6.73 -11.54 -0.53
N SER A 63 7.82 -10.87 -0.13
CA SER A 63 9.18 -11.37 -0.34
C SER A 63 9.43 -12.72 0.35
N MET A 64 8.76 -12.98 1.48
CA MET A 64 8.85 -14.27 2.16
C MET A 64 8.12 -15.39 1.39
N LEU A 65 6.93 -15.11 0.85
CA LEU A 65 6.15 -16.09 0.06
C LEU A 65 6.86 -16.51 -1.23
N PHE A 66 7.52 -15.58 -1.91
CA PHE A 66 8.24 -15.87 -3.16
C PHE A 66 9.52 -16.69 -2.96
N ASN A 67 10.18 -16.56 -1.81
CA ASN A 67 11.31 -17.43 -1.46
C ASN A 67 10.91 -18.92 -1.33
N ASP A 68 9.64 -19.20 -1.00
CA ASP A 68 9.13 -20.57 -0.81
C ASP A 68 8.42 -21.14 -2.07
N ALA A 69 8.10 -20.30 -3.06
CA ALA A 69 7.28 -20.69 -4.21
C ALA A 69 8.11 -21.31 -5.36
N LYS A 70 7.95 -22.62 -5.60
CA LYS A 70 8.71 -23.36 -6.65
C LYS A 70 8.12 -23.31 -8.07
N THR A 71 6.84 -22.97 -8.26
CA THR A 71 6.21 -22.91 -9.59
C THR A 71 5.01 -21.96 -9.61
N MET A 72 4.97 -21.02 -10.55
CA MET A 72 3.88 -20.06 -10.73
C MET A 72 2.96 -20.48 -11.88
N ASN A 73 1.64 -20.41 -11.66
CA ASN A 73 0.60 -20.72 -12.64
C ASN A 73 0.00 -19.42 -13.21
N ASP A 74 -0.56 -19.46 -14.42
CA ASP A 74 -1.16 -18.30 -15.11
C ASP A 74 -2.28 -17.63 -14.29
N HIS A 75 -2.98 -18.38 -13.44
CA HIS A 75 -3.98 -17.82 -12.53
C HIS A 75 -3.39 -16.97 -11.40
N ILE A 76 -2.16 -17.28 -10.95
CA ILE A 76 -1.47 -16.52 -9.91
C ILE A 76 -1.04 -15.16 -10.47
N PHE A 77 -0.60 -15.12 -11.73
CA PHE A 77 -0.26 -13.89 -12.45
C PHE A 77 -1.41 -12.86 -12.39
N ILE A 78 -2.63 -13.25 -12.75
CA ILE A 78 -3.77 -12.31 -12.76
C ILE A 78 -4.10 -11.82 -11.35
N ARG A 79 -4.03 -12.71 -10.35
CA ARG A 79 -4.27 -12.34 -8.95
C ARG A 79 -3.24 -11.34 -8.45
N GLU A 80 -1.98 -11.49 -8.85
CA GLU A 80 -0.89 -10.58 -8.50
C GLU A 80 -1.17 -9.17 -9.02
N PHE A 81 -1.55 -9.05 -10.29
CA PHE A 81 -1.92 -7.76 -10.87
C PHE A 81 -3.13 -7.12 -10.19
N ILE A 82 -4.14 -7.92 -9.82
CA ILE A 82 -5.30 -7.41 -9.08
C ILE A 82 -4.86 -6.90 -7.70
N PHE A 83 -4.05 -7.68 -6.97
CA PHE A 83 -3.50 -7.26 -5.68
C PHE A 83 -2.71 -5.95 -5.79
N LEU A 84 -1.77 -5.85 -6.73
CA LEU A 84 -0.99 -4.64 -6.98
C LEU A 84 -1.87 -3.44 -7.34
N ALA A 85 -2.92 -3.65 -8.13
CA ALA A 85 -3.87 -2.59 -8.48
C ALA A 85 -4.55 -2.02 -7.23
N PHE A 86 -5.03 -2.87 -6.32
CA PHE A 86 -5.63 -2.40 -5.06
C PHE A 86 -4.59 -1.79 -4.11
N LEU A 87 -3.40 -2.36 -4.02
CA LEU A 87 -2.31 -1.80 -3.21
C LEU A 87 -1.91 -0.40 -3.71
N SER A 88 -1.94 -0.16 -5.02
CA SER A 88 -1.66 1.15 -5.62
C SER A 88 -2.66 2.26 -5.25
N LEU A 89 -3.82 1.91 -4.67
CA LEU A 89 -4.79 2.87 -4.16
C LEU A 89 -4.44 3.38 -2.75
N MET A 90 -3.51 2.72 -2.04
CA MET A 90 -3.11 3.11 -0.68
C MET A 90 -2.68 4.58 -0.55
N PRO A 91 -1.89 5.19 -1.47
CA PRO A 91 -1.53 6.60 -1.37
C PRO A 91 -2.75 7.53 -1.38
N ILE A 92 -3.70 7.28 -2.29
CA ILE A 92 -4.91 8.09 -2.44
C ILE A 92 -5.79 7.98 -1.18
N PHE A 93 -6.00 6.77 -0.67
CA PHE A 93 -6.81 6.57 0.53
C PHE A 93 -6.15 7.14 1.78
N THR A 94 -4.82 7.09 1.86
CA THR A 94 -4.04 7.77 2.91
C THR A 94 -4.24 9.28 2.83
N LYS A 95 -4.19 9.87 1.62
CA LYS A 95 -4.49 11.30 1.43
C LYS A 95 -5.89 11.66 1.92
N ILE A 96 -6.90 10.87 1.54
CA ILE A 96 -8.31 11.14 1.85
C ILE A 96 -8.52 11.21 3.37
N ILE A 97 -7.99 10.23 4.13
CA ILE A 97 -8.14 10.23 5.60
C ILE A 97 -7.36 11.37 6.28
N THR A 98 -6.23 11.81 5.70
CA THR A 98 -5.47 12.96 6.21
C THR A 98 -6.16 14.29 5.94
N TYR A 99 -6.94 14.40 4.87
CA TYR A 99 -7.67 15.62 4.50
C TYR A 99 -8.96 15.78 5.32
N ASP A 100 -9.76 14.72 5.44
CA ASP A 100 -10.97 14.71 6.26
C ASP A 100 -11.01 13.42 7.09
N THR A 101 -10.73 13.52 8.39
CA THR A 101 -10.79 12.39 9.32
C THR A 101 -12.21 12.23 9.87
N ASN A 102 -13.10 11.69 9.04
CA ASN A 102 -14.49 11.37 9.37
C ASN A 102 -14.70 9.85 9.41
N ARG A 103 -15.78 9.39 10.04
CA ARG A 103 -16.21 7.98 10.06
C ARG A 103 -16.23 7.37 8.66
N THR A 104 -16.70 8.11 7.65
CA THR A 104 -16.79 7.61 6.26
C THR A 104 -15.41 7.37 5.64
N THR A 105 -14.45 8.29 5.81
CA THR A 105 -13.11 8.16 5.23
C THR A 105 -12.29 7.08 5.93
N VAL A 106 -12.44 6.97 7.26
CA VAL A 106 -11.85 5.87 8.05
C VAL A 106 -12.41 4.52 7.63
N LEU A 107 -13.73 4.41 7.41
CA LEU A 107 -14.35 3.18 6.90
C LEU A 107 -13.85 2.84 5.51
N ALA A 108 -13.75 3.81 4.61
CA ALA A 108 -13.23 3.61 3.26
C ALA A 108 -11.78 3.09 3.28
N TYR A 109 -10.92 3.70 4.10
CA TYR A 109 -9.54 3.23 4.34
C TYR A 109 -9.53 1.79 4.89
N GLY A 110 -10.36 1.49 5.89
CA GLY A 110 -10.46 0.15 6.46
C GLY A 110 -10.92 -0.91 5.44
N VAL A 111 -11.92 -0.60 4.62
CA VAL A 111 -12.41 -1.49 3.55
C VAL A 111 -11.30 -1.78 2.54
N LEU A 112 -10.52 -0.78 2.13
CA LEU A 112 -9.37 -1.00 1.25
C LEU A 112 -8.35 -1.96 1.87
N ASN A 113 -7.99 -1.76 3.14
CA ASN A 113 -7.05 -2.65 3.83
C ASN A 113 -7.57 -4.10 3.91
N ILE A 114 -8.87 -4.29 4.15
CA ILE A 114 -9.49 -5.62 4.17
C ILE A 114 -9.43 -6.26 2.78
N ILE A 115 -9.70 -5.51 1.71
CA ILE A 115 -9.60 -6.01 0.34
C ILE A 115 -8.16 -6.41 0.02
N VAL A 116 -7.18 -5.54 0.32
CA VAL A 116 -5.76 -5.81 0.09
C VAL A 116 -5.32 -7.07 0.85
N ASN A 117 -5.64 -7.19 2.14
CA ASN A 117 -5.33 -8.41 2.91
C ASN A 117 -6.03 -9.65 2.34
N GLY A 118 -7.31 -9.54 1.97
CA GLY A 118 -8.08 -10.64 1.41
C GLY A 118 -7.61 -11.09 0.02
N LEU A 119 -6.97 -10.20 -0.74
CA LEU A 119 -6.29 -10.53 -1.99
C LEU A 119 -4.92 -11.18 -1.71
N PHE A 120 -4.17 -10.64 -0.75
CA PHE A 120 -2.88 -11.18 -0.33
C PHE A 120 -2.98 -12.63 0.18
N VAL A 121 -3.96 -12.92 1.05
CA VAL A 121 -4.21 -14.30 1.54
C VAL A 121 -4.60 -15.27 0.43
N ARG A 122 -5.13 -14.79 -0.71
CA ARG A 122 -5.43 -15.64 -1.88
C ARG A 122 -4.22 -15.89 -2.80
N LEU A 123 -3.12 -15.18 -2.56
CA LEU A 123 -1.84 -15.33 -3.26
C LEU A 123 -0.87 -16.27 -2.53
N SER A 124 -0.91 -16.27 -1.19
CA SER A 124 -0.26 -17.28 -0.33
C SER A 124 -0.89 -18.67 -0.46
#